data_AF-A0A818G8U9-F1
#
_entry.id   AF-A0A818G8U9-F1
#
_cell.length_a   1.000
_cell.length_b   1.000
_cell.length_c   1.000
_cell.angle_alpha   90.00
_cell.angle_beta   90.00
_cell.angle_gamma   90.00
#
_symmetry.space_group_name_H-M   'P 1'
#
loop_
_entity.id
_entity.type
_entity.pdbx_description
1 polymer ?
#
loop_
_entity_poly.entity_id
_entity_poly.type
_entity_poly.pdbx_seq_one_letter_code
_entity_poly.pdbx_strand_id
1 'polypeptide(L)'
;MLSFQDNLPNLKCFSLTCDKITSQYDTTVLPLLRRMSHLEELTLFLHILGGSTFISGTHLANEILIHMRQLHTFIFYIDSLNGIVDPAVRISADDIERTFTNVKYGQVACMVDYFGSNDMIYRVFSLPTKFNRLERITNNIPNIVFNSVTHLKLQDEHPFKHEFFVRLARAFPFLKILSISNLRSPFWRFDEIYLRDKDLCSIIEYSHLIFLDVKNANPYYIEHFLNETKTHLPCLTKLTVLYEDLKQVTENFTREEMRRNCGGVKQLFVERSIVCPEYIYRYFPLLSV
;
A
#
# COMPACT_ATOMS: atom_id res chain seq x y z
N MET A 1 12.23 -3.88 -22.99
CA MET A 1 11.49 -4.21 -24.22
C MET A 1 11.77 -5.68 -24.49
N LEU A 2 10.84 -6.59 -24.16
CA LEU A 2 11.01 -8.03 -24.40
C LEU A 2 10.37 -8.34 -25.76
N SER A 3 11.16 -8.35 -26.83
CA SER A 3 10.70 -8.76 -28.15
C SER A 3 10.84 -10.28 -28.29
N PHE A 4 9.83 -11.03 -27.87
CA PHE A 4 9.71 -12.43 -28.25
C PHE A 4 9.19 -12.49 -29.69
N GLN A 5 10.06 -12.35 -30.69
CA GLN A 5 9.58 -12.31 -32.06
C GLN A 5 9.12 -13.68 -32.57
N ASP A 6 9.87 -14.79 -32.49
CA ASP A 6 9.52 -15.89 -33.41
C ASP A 6 9.29 -17.31 -32.89
N ASN A 7 9.32 -17.60 -31.59
CA ASN A 7 8.69 -18.81 -31.01
C ASN A 7 8.73 -18.71 -29.48
N LEU A 8 7.57 -18.60 -28.85
CA LEU A 8 7.49 -18.76 -27.41
C LEU A 8 7.60 -20.27 -27.11
N PRO A 9 8.49 -20.71 -26.20
CA PRO A 9 8.50 -22.09 -25.77
C PRO A 9 7.10 -22.48 -25.25
N ASN A 10 6.76 -23.78 -25.33
CA ASN A 10 5.55 -24.34 -24.71
C ASN A 10 5.67 -24.26 -23.18
N LEU A 11 5.55 -23.05 -22.66
CA LEU A 11 5.56 -22.76 -21.25
C LEU A 11 4.23 -23.18 -20.66
N LYS A 12 4.30 -23.95 -19.58
CA LYS A 12 3.13 -24.30 -18.76
C LYS A 12 2.83 -23.23 -17.72
N CYS A 13 3.87 -22.61 -17.17
CA CYS A 13 3.75 -21.59 -16.14
C CYS A 13 4.43 -20.29 -16.62
N PHE A 14 3.77 -19.16 -16.42
CA PHE A 14 4.33 -17.85 -16.74
C PHE A 14 3.93 -16.81 -15.70
N SER A 15 4.86 -15.91 -15.36
CA SER A 15 4.59 -14.75 -14.53
C SER A 15 5.05 -13.48 -15.23
N LEU A 16 4.18 -12.47 -15.24
CA LEU A 16 4.43 -11.18 -15.86
C LEU A 16 4.17 -10.07 -14.84
N THR A 17 5.16 -9.22 -14.62
CA THR A 17 5.02 -7.94 -13.93
C THR A 17 5.28 -6.82 -14.93
N CYS A 18 4.35 -5.87 -15.04
CA CYS A 18 4.40 -4.86 -16.09
C CYS A 18 3.89 -3.50 -15.61
N ASP A 19 4.70 -2.47 -15.78
CA ASP A 19 4.33 -1.06 -15.58
C ASP A 19 4.17 -0.39 -16.95
N LYS A 20 2.94 -0.01 -17.30
CA LYS A 20 2.60 0.46 -18.65
C LYS A 20 1.57 1.58 -18.65
N ILE A 21 1.65 2.45 -19.63
CA ILE A 21 0.49 3.27 -20.02
C ILE A 21 -0.53 2.41 -20.75
N THR A 22 -1.81 2.76 -20.72
CA THR A 22 -2.90 1.95 -21.29
C THR A 22 -2.65 1.55 -22.74
N SER A 23 -2.17 2.45 -23.60
CA SER A 23 -1.87 2.14 -25.01
C SER A 23 -0.80 1.05 -25.17
N GLN A 24 0.15 0.94 -24.24
CA GLN A 24 1.15 -0.12 -24.27
C GLN A 24 0.62 -1.44 -23.73
N TYR A 25 -0.37 -1.43 -22.84
CA TYR A 25 -1.06 -2.67 -22.44
C TYR A 25 -1.70 -3.33 -23.67
N ASP A 26 -2.43 -2.57 -24.48
CA ASP A 26 -3.12 -3.09 -25.67
C ASP A 26 -2.17 -3.55 -26.78
N THR A 27 -1.08 -2.80 -27.00
CA THR A 27 -0.16 -3.06 -28.11
C THR A 27 0.98 -4.01 -27.78
N THR A 28 1.27 -4.25 -26.49
CA THR A 28 2.42 -5.09 -26.09
C THR A 28 2.04 -6.24 -25.17
N VAL A 29 1.21 -6.01 -24.15
CA VAL A 29 0.88 -7.05 -23.16
C VAL A 29 -0.13 -8.04 -23.74
N LEU A 30 -1.24 -7.54 -24.31
CA LEU A 30 -2.26 -8.42 -24.88
C LEU A 30 -1.72 -9.33 -26.00
N PRO A 31 -0.99 -8.83 -27.02
CA PRO A 31 -0.50 -9.69 -28.09
C PRO A 31 0.49 -10.77 -27.59
N LEU A 32 1.29 -10.46 -26.57
CA LEU A 32 2.18 -11.43 -25.94
C LEU A 32 1.38 -12.56 -25.28
N LEU A 33 0.41 -12.21 -24.43
CA LEU A 33 -0.40 -13.19 -23.69
C LEU A 33 -1.23 -14.06 -24.64
N ARG A 34 -1.81 -13.48 -25.71
CA ARG A 34 -2.60 -14.23 -26.70
C ARG A 34 -1.82 -15.33 -27.43
N ARG A 35 -0.49 -15.17 -27.54
CA ARG A 35 0.39 -16.18 -28.15
C ARG A 35 0.74 -17.35 -27.22
N MET A 36 0.46 -17.23 -25.92
CA MET A 36 0.78 -18.23 -24.90
C MET A 36 -0.42 -19.14 -24.61
N SER A 37 -1.01 -19.72 -25.66
CA SER A 37 -2.25 -20.52 -25.57
C SER A 37 -2.12 -21.85 -24.81
N HIS A 38 -0.88 -22.31 -24.61
CA HIS A 38 -0.55 -23.55 -23.89
C HIS A 38 -0.33 -23.35 -22.39
N LEU A 39 -0.50 -22.13 -21.86
CA LEU A 39 -0.33 -21.90 -20.43
C LEU A 39 -1.38 -22.66 -19.62
N GLU A 40 -0.89 -23.36 -18.61
CA GLU A 40 -1.63 -24.05 -17.57
C GLU A 40 -1.78 -23.12 -16.33
N GLU A 41 -0.76 -22.30 -16.07
CA GLU A 41 -0.70 -21.34 -14.98
C GLU A 41 -0.20 -19.96 -15.42
N LEU A 42 -0.91 -18.91 -15.01
CA LEU A 42 -0.56 -17.51 -15.26
C LEU A 42 -0.64 -16.70 -13.97
N THR A 43 0.44 -15.99 -13.65
CA THR A 43 0.45 -14.96 -12.60
C THR A 43 0.72 -13.59 -13.21
N LEU A 44 -0.24 -12.67 -13.12
CA LEU A 44 -0.24 -11.40 -13.84
C LEU A 44 -0.31 -10.20 -12.88
N PHE A 45 0.77 -9.43 -12.81
CA PHE A 45 0.85 -8.17 -12.07
C PHE A 45 0.90 -7.01 -13.05
N LEU A 46 -0.15 -6.20 -13.12
CA LEU A 46 -0.26 -5.07 -14.04
C LEU A 46 -0.44 -3.77 -13.28
N HIS A 47 0.43 -2.81 -13.59
CA HIS A 47 0.28 -1.42 -13.21
C HIS A 47 0.03 -0.57 -14.44
N ILE A 48 -1.15 0.05 -14.50
CA ILE A 48 -1.61 0.79 -15.66
C ILE A 48 -1.72 2.29 -15.34
N LEU A 49 -1.12 3.12 -16.18
CA LEU A 49 -1.13 4.57 -16.03
C LEU A 49 -1.94 5.24 -17.14
N GLY A 50 -2.80 6.19 -16.75
CA GLY A 50 -3.49 7.06 -17.70
C GLY A 50 -4.63 6.37 -18.45
N GLY A 51 -5.34 5.44 -17.79
CA GLY A 51 -6.53 4.82 -18.36
C GLY A 51 -7.73 5.76 -18.35
N SER A 52 -8.52 5.74 -19.42
CA SER A 52 -9.85 6.38 -19.47
C SER A 52 -10.97 5.48 -18.92
N THR A 53 -10.72 4.18 -18.81
CA THR A 53 -11.66 3.16 -18.31
C THR A 53 -10.92 2.14 -17.43
N PHE A 54 -11.67 1.38 -16.62
CA PHE A 54 -11.10 0.28 -15.85
C PHE A 54 -11.11 -1.03 -16.63
N ILE A 55 -10.14 -1.91 -16.36
CA ILE A 55 -10.13 -3.28 -16.89
C ILE A 55 -11.21 -4.07 -16.17
N SER A 56 -12.29 -4.38 -16.88
CA SER A 56 -13.38 -5.21 -16.37
C SER A 56 -13.04 -6.70 -16.46
N GLY A 57 -13.74 -7.52 -15.67
CA GLY A 57 -13.61 -8.98 -15.78
C GLY A 57 -14.01 -9.51 -17.16
N THR A 58 -14.99 -8.88 -17.83
CA THR A 58 -15.36 -9.18 -19.22
C THR A 58 -14.22 -8.91 -20.19
N HIS A 59 -13.49 -7.81 -20.02
CA HIS A 59 -12.33 -7.50 -20.84
C HIS A 59 -11.21 -8.54 -20.66
N LEU A 60 -10.88 -8.94 -19.43
CA LEU A 60 -9.92 -10.03 -19.21
C LEU A 60 -10.38 -11.36 -19.84
N ALA A 61 -11.67 -11.67 -19.72
CA ALA A 61 -12.23 -12.88 -20.30
C ALA A 61 -12.08 -12.90 -21.82
N ASN A 62 -12.42 -11.81 -22.48
CA ASN A 62 -12.41 -11.70 -23.94
C ASN A 62 -11.01 -11.52 -24.52
N GLU A 63 -10.11 -10.84 -23.83
CA GLU A 63 -8.81 -10.47 -24.41
C GLU A 63 -7.67 -11.40 -24.01
N ILE A 64 -7.80 -12.10 -22.88
CA ILE A 64 -6.77 -13.00 -22.34
C ILE A 64 -7.30 -14.42 -22.24
N LEU A 65 -8.36 -14.64 -21.45
CA LEU A 65 -8.77 -15.99 -21.05
C LEU A 65 -9.31 -16.83 -22.22
N ILE A 66 -9.99 -16.23 -23.19
CA ILE A 66 -10.51 -16.96 -24.37
C ILE A 66 -9.38 -17.61 -25.20
N HIS A 67 -8.16 -17.06 -25.12
CA HIS A 67 -6.99 -17.55 -25.84
C HIS A 67 -6.19 -18.62 -25.06
N MET A 68 -6.47 -18.82 -23.77
CA MET A 68 -5.72 -19.70 -22.88
C MET A 68 -6.59 -20.86 -22.39
N ARG A 69 -6.98 -21.77 -23.30
CA ARG A 69 -7.93 -22.85 -23.01
C ARG A 69 -7.40 -23.89 -22.01
N GLN A 70 -6.08 -23.99 -21.84
CA GLN A 70 -5.44 -24.93 -20.92
C GLN A 70 -5.24 -24.34 -19.52
N LEU A 71 -5.56 -23.04 -19.33
CA LEU A 71 -5.35 -22.34 -18.08
C LEU A 71 -6.29 -22.89 -17.01
N HIS A 72 -5.72 -23.44 -15.94
CA HIS A 72 -6.44 -23.87 -14.75
C HIS A 72 -6.15 -22.98 -13.54
N THR A 73 -5.03 -22.27 -13.55
CA THR A 73 -4.65 -21.34 -12.48
C THR A 73 -4.38 -19.96 -13.04
N PHE A 74 -5.20 -19.00 -12.64
CA PHE A 74 -5.01 -17.60 -13.00
C PHE A 74 -4.99 -16.73 -11.76
N ILE A 75 -3.84 -16.15 -11.48
CA ILE A 75 -3.61 -15.24 -10.35
C ILE A 75 -3.31 -13.89 -10.93
N PHE A 76 -3.95 -12.85 -10.41
CA PHE A 76 -3.70 -11.51 -10.90
C PHE A 76 -3.81 -10.45 -9.82
N TYR A 77 -3.12 -9.34 -10.07
CA TYR A 77 -3.29 -8.06 -9.42
C TYR A 77 -3.14 -7.00 -10.50
N ILE A 78 -4.18 -6.21 -10.66
CA ILE A 78 -4.26 -5.14 -11.64
C ILE A 78 -4.55 -3.88 -10.85
N ASP A 79 -3.66 -2.91 -10.89
CA ASP A 79 -3.95 -1.56 -10.45
C ASP A 79 -3.82 -0.56 -11.59
N SER A 80 -4.64 0.48 -11.54
CA SER A 80 -4.63 1.49 -12.58
C SER A 80 -4.98 2.84 -12.03
N LEU A 81 -4.16 3.84 -12.38
CA LEU A 81 -4.42 5.24 -12.12
C LEU A 81 -5.19 5.83 -13.30
N ASN A 82 -6.42 6.26 -13.01
CA ASN A 82 -7.34 6.81 -14.00
C ASN A 82 -7.74 8.24 -13.62
N GLY A 83 -7.90 9.07 -14.64
CA GLY A 83 -8.55 10.37 -14.50
C GLY A 83 -10.07 10.19 -14.45
N ILE A 84 -10.72 10.94 -13.56
CA ILE A 84 -12.18 10.99 -13.43
C ILE A 84 -12.69 12.04 -14.42
N VAL A 85 -13.38 11.60 -15.46
CA VAL A 85 -13.96 12.48 -16.50
C VAL A 85 -15.16 13.24 -15.95
N ASP A 86 -16.00 12.58 -15.15
CA ASP A 86 -17.17 13.17 -14.49
C ASP A 86 -17.15 12.85 -12.98
N PRO A 87 -16.86 13.83 -12.10
CA PRO A 87 -16.85 13.65 -10.66
C PRO A 87 -18.19 13.19 -10.06
N ALA A 88 -19.31 13.38 -10.77
CA ALA A 88 -20.63 12.92 -10.34
C ALA A 88 -20.80 11.39 -10.46
N VAL A 89 -20.02 10.75 -11.33
CA VAL A 89 -20.08 9.29 -11.56
C VAL A 89 -18.89 8.62 -10.87
N ARG A 90 -19.03 8.40 -9.56
CA ARG A 90 -18.04 7.63 -8.77
C ARG A 90 -18.35 6.15 -8.83
N ILE A 91 -17.39 5.36 -9.32
CA ILE A 91 -17.48 3.91 -9.40
C ILE A 91 -17.07 3.31 -8.05
N SER A 92 -17.91 2.45 -7.47
CA SER A 92 -17.57 1.75 -6.21
C SER A 92 -16.71 0.51 -6.47
N ALA A 93 -16.07 0.00 -5.41
CA ALA A 93 -15.36 -1.27 -5.48
C ALA A 93 -16.30 -2.42 -5.89
N ASP A 94 -17.52 -2.43 -5.35
CA ASP A 94 -18.57 -3.41 -5.67
C ASP A 94 -18.97 -3.38 -7.15
N ASP A 95 -19.06 -2.20 -7.75
CA ASP A 95 -19.40 -2.06 -9.18
C ASP A 95 -18.33 -2.70 -10.07
N ILE A 96 -17.05 -2.53 -9.73
CA ILE A 96 -15.94 -3.15 -10.45
C ILE A 96 -15.96 -4.66 -10.21
N GLU A 97 -16.09 -5.10 -8.96
CA GLU A 97 -16.09 -6.51 -8.56
C GLU A 97 -17.19 -7.30 -9.28
N ARG A 98 -18.38 -6.71 -9.45
CA ARG A 98 -19.50 -7.31 -10.22
C ARG A 98 -19.12 -7.68 -11.64
N THR A 99 -18.17 -6.97 -12.26
CA THR A 99 -17.71 -7.30 -13.62
C THR A 99 -16.87 -8.58 -13.69
N PHE A 100 -16.41 -9.10 -12.54
CA PHE A 100 -15.58 -10.30 -12.42
C PHE A 100 -16.38 -11.56 -12.00
N THR A 101 -17.70 -11.44 -11.84
CA THR A 101 -18.59 -12.54 -11.41
C THR A 101 -18.53 -13.80 -12.29
N ASN A 102 -18.19 -13.66 -13.57
CA ASN A 102 -18.10 -14.76 -14.53
C ASN A 102 -16.68 -15.28 -14.76
N VAL A 103 -15.68 -14.77 -14.02
CA VAL A 103 -14.29 -15.24 -14.15
C VAL A 103 -14.14 -16.55 -13.37
N LYS A 104 -13.94 -17.66 -14.09
CA LYS A 104 -13.92 -19.03 -13.53
C LYS A 104 -12.80 -19.31 -12.50
N TYR A 105 -11.88 -18.39 -12.27
CA TYR A 105 -10.57 -18.67 -11.69
C TYR A 105 -10.35 -18.17 -10.24
N GLY A 106 -11.42 -18.04 -9.46
CA GLY A 106 -11.33 -17.84 -8.00
C GLY A 106 -12.08 -16.61 -7.50
N GLN A 107 -12.00 -16.37 -6.20
CA GLN A 107 -12.55 -15.17 -5.59
C GLN A 107 -11.71 -13.96 -5.98
N VAL A 108 -12.39 -12.86 -6.28
CA VAL A 108 -11.79 -11.58 -6.67
C VAL A 108 -12.18 -10.56 -5.62
N ALA A 109 -11.26 -9.66 -5.29
CA ALA A 109 -11.54 -8.51 -4.45
C ALA A 109 -11.12 -7.23 -5.16
N CYS A 110 -11.80 -6.14 -4.79
CA CYS A 110 -11.57 -4.82 -5.34
C CYS A 110 -11.26 -3.79 -4.26
N MET A 111 -10.42 -2.80 -4.60
CA MET A 111 -10.19 -1.60 -3.81
C MET A 111 -10.26 -0.39 -4.73
N VAL A 112 -10.89 0.69 -4.26
CA VAL A 112 -10.94 1.96 -4.99
C VAL A 112 -10.56 3.08 -4.03
N ASP A 113 -9.55 3.84 -4.42
CA ASP A 113 -9.11 5.05 -3.73
C ASP A 113 -9.28 6.26 -4.64
N TYR A 114 -9.76 7.36 -4.07
CA TYR A 114 -9.96 8.63 -4.76
C TYR A 114 -8.94 9.64 -4.24
N PHE A 115 -8.25 10.32 -5.16
CA PHE A 115 -7.22 11.31 -4.85
C PHE A 115 -7.63 12.66 -5.43
N GLY A 116 -7.77 13.67 -4.56
CA GLY A 116 -8.34 14.94 -4.96
C GLY A 116 -9.71 14.80 -5.66
N SER A 117 -9.99 15.68 -6.62
CA SER A 117 -11.27 15.69 -7.35
C SER A 117 -11.25 14.88 -8.65
N ASN A 118 -10.06 14.57 -9.18
CA ASN A 118 -9.91 14.17 -10.58
C ASN A 118 -9.17 12.84 -10.77
N ASP A 119 -8.65 12.21 -9.72
CA ASP A 119 -7.89 10.97 -9.86
C ASP A 119 -8.52 9.84 -9.04
N MET A 120 -8.53 8.64 -9.61
CA MET A 120 -8.87 7.41 -8.92
C MET A 120 -7.82 6.35 -9.17
N ILE A 121 -7.57 5.51 -8.17
CA ILE A 121 -6.87 4.24 -8.36
C ILE A 121 -7.85 3.14 -8.02
N TYR A 122 -8.11 2.27 -8.98
CA TYR A 122 -8.77 1.00 -8.69
C TYR A 122 -7.74 -0.11 -8.70
N ARG A 123 -8.00 -1.14 -7.89
CA ARG A 123 -7.19 -2.36 -7.80
C ARG A 123 -8.13 -3.54 -7.80
N VAL A 124 -7.86 -4.51 -8.65
CA VAL A 124 -8.59 -5.78 -8.68
C VAL A 124 -7.59 -6.92 -8.60
N PHE A 125 -7.84 -7.87 -7.72
CA PHE A 125 -6.91 -8.96 -7.49
C PHE A 125 -7.59 -10.26 -7.08
N SER A 126 -6.94 -11.38 -7.41
CA SER A 126 -7.34 -12.72 -6.99
C SER A 126 -7.02 -12.97 -5.52
N LEU A 127 -7.88 -13.73 -4.84
CA LEU A 127 -7.67 -14.24 -3.49
C LEU A 127 -7.30 -15.74 -3.51
N PRO A 128 -6.40 -16.21 -2.60
CA PRO A 128 -5.59 -15.41 -1.68
C PRO A 128 -4.55 -14.57 -2.42
N THR A 129 -4.17 -13.43 -1.85
CA THR A 129 -3.23 -12.49 -2.49
C THR A 129 -1.82 -13.07 -2.54
N LYS A 130 -1.11 -12.85 -3.66
CA LYS A 130 0.30 -13.24 -3.84
C LYS A 130 1.26 -12.06 -4.02
N PHE A 131 0.77 -10.84 -4.15
CA PHE A 131 1.61 -9.64 -4.17
C PHE A 131 2.11 -9.32 -2.77
N ASN A 132 3.31 -8.73 -2.70
CA ASN A 132 3.97 -8.37 -1.45
C ASN A 132 3.95 -6.87 -1.13
N ARG A 133 3.47 -6.04 -2.06
CA ARG A 133 3.49 -4.58 -1.97
C ARG A 133 2.13 -3.99 -2.33
N LEU A 134 1.71 -3.00 -1.55
CA LEU A 134 0.56 -2.13 -1.85
C LEU A 134 0.98 -0.68 -1.65
N GLU A 135 0.55 0.18 -2.56
CA GLU A 135 0.91 1.59 -2.54
C GLU A 135 -0.27 2.49 -2.83
N ARG A 136 -0.18 3.73 -2.32
CA ARG A 136 -1.20 4.77 -2.49
C ARG A 136 -2.54 4.28 -1.94
N ILE A 137 -2.53 3.72 -0.74
CA ILE A 137 -3.75 3.28 -0.05
C ILE A 137 -4.23 4.41 0.86
N THR A 138 -5.52 4.76 0.80
CA THR A 138 -6.12 5.76 1.69
C THR A 138 -6.88 5.07 2.83
N ASN A 139 -8.02 5.62 3.28
CA ASN A 139 -8.84 5.05 4.35
C ASN A 139 -9.63 3.79 3.92
N ASN A 140 -9.54 3.41 2.65
CA ASN A 140 -10.34 2.36 2.02
C ASN A 140 -9.63 1.00 2.03
N ILE A 141 -9.36 0.47 3.22
CA ILE A 141 -8.88 -0.91 3.38
C ILE A 141 -10.10 -1.85 3.48
N PRO A 142 -10.24 -2.85 2.59
CA PRO A 142 -11.33 -3.82 2.65
C PRO A 142 -11.16 -4.74 3.86
N ASN A 143 -12.23 -5.43 4.25
CA ASN A 143 -12.19 -6.41 5.34
C ASN A 143 -11.56 -7.74 4.88
N ILE A 144 -10.30 -7.69 4.43
CA ILE A 144 -9.52 -8.80 3.90
C ILE A 144 -8.17 -8.84 4.63
N VAL A 145 -7.68 -10.06 4.90
CA VAL A 145 -6.35 -10.27 5.46
C VAL A 145 -5.33 -10.50 4.34
N PHE A 146 -4.36 -9.61 4.23
CA PHE A 146 -3.31 -9.62 3.23
C PHE A 146 -2.03 -10.30 3.77
N ASN A 147 -2.05 -11.62 3.88
CA ASN A 147 -0.92 -12.39 4.44
C ASN A 147 0.39 -12.23 3.65
N SER A 148 0.32 -11.97 2.34
CA SER A 148 1.51 -11.84 1.50
C SER A 148 2.12 -10.43 1.52
N VAL A 149 1.35 -9.41 1.93
CA VAL A 149 1.78 -8.00 1.87
C VAL A 149 2.70 -7.68 3.04
N THR A 150 3.92 -7.29 2.69
CA THR A 150 4.97 -6.92 3.65
C THR A 150 5.38 -5.45 3.51
N HIS A 151 5.02 -4.80 2.41
CA HIS A 151 5.34 -3.41 2.09
C HIS A 151 4.05 -2.63 1.83
N LEU A 152 3.81 -1.58 2.62
CA LEU A 152 2.63 -0.75 2.51
C LEU A 152 3.01 0.72 2.47
N LYS A 153 2.50 1.43 1.46
CA LYS A 153 2.60 2.89 1.38
C LYS A 153 1.21 3.52 1.44
N LEU A 154 0.93 4.18 2.54
CA LEU A 154 -0.29 4.91 2.79
C LEU A 154 -0.17 6.36 2.30
N GLN A 155 -1.29 6.88 1.84
CA GLN A 155 -1.44 8.26 1.40
C GLN A 155 -2.62 8.89 2.13
N ASP A 156 -2.31 9.91 2.93
CA ASP A 156 -3.29 10.65 3.72
C ASP A 156 -3.97 11.71 2.84
N GLU A 157 -5.13 11.36 2.32
CA GLU A 157 -6.10 12.32 1.75
C GLU A 157 -7.05 12.87 2.83
N HIS A 158 -7.33 12.07 3.86
CA HIS A 158 -8.13 12.41 5.02
C HIS A 158 -7.48 11.78 6.27
N PRO A 159 -7.33 12.53 7.38
CA PRO A 159 -6.55 12.05 8.51
C PRO A 159 -6.96 10.67 9.01
N PHE A 160 -5.97 9.77 9.15
CA PHE A 160 -6.18 8.43 9.69
C PHE A 160 -6.48 8.49 11.19
N LYS A 161 -7.60 7.92 11.60
CA LYS A 161 -8.00 7.80 13.01
C LYS A 161 -7.41 6.54 13.65
N HIS A 162 -7.44 6.43 14.98
CA HIS A 162 -6.98 5.23 15.69
C HIS A 162 -7.61 3.93 15.14
N GLU A 163 -8.93 3.90 14.91
CA GLU A 163 -9.63 2.75 14.34
C GLU A 163 -9.09 2.30 12.97
N PHE A 164 -8.55 3.22 12.17
CA PHE A 164 -7.89 2.88 10.92
C PHE A 164 -6.61 2.07 11.19
N PHE A 165 -5.79 2.47 12.15
CA PHE A 165 -4.58 1.72 12.51
C PHE A 165 -4.90 0.34 13.12
N VAL A 166 -6.01 0.21 13.86
CA VAL A 166 -6.49 -1.11 14.32
C VAL A 166 -6.83 -2.00 13.13
N ARG A 167 -7.54 -1.47 12.13
CA ARG A 167 -7.85 -2.20 10.88
C ARG A 167 -6.58 -2.52 10.08
N LEU A 168 -5.63 -1.60 10.04
CA LEU A 168 -4.33 -1.76 9.38
C LEU A 168 -3.58 -2.97 9.94
N ALA A 169 -3.42 -3.06 11.26
CA ALA A 169 -2.71 -4.16 11.91
C ALA A 169 -3.41 -5.52 11.66
N ARG A 170 -4.74 -5.55 11.64
CA ARG A 170 -5.52 -6.77 11.34
C ARG A 170 -5.41 -7.19 9.87
N ALA A 171 -5.46 -6.23 8.95
CA ALA A 171 -5.40 -6.49 7.52
C ALA A 171 -3.98 -6.90 7.07
N PHE A 172 -2.93 -6.42 7.74
CA PHE A 172 -1.53 -6.64 7.35
C PHE A 172 -0.70 -7.27 8.48
N PRO A 173 -0.99 -8.53 8.87
CA PRO A 173 -0.35 -9.16 10.02
C PRO A 173 1.16 -9.30 9.89
N PHE A 174 1.70 -9.41 8.66
CA PHE A 174 3.13 -9.58 8.40
C PHE A 174 3.82 -8.32 7.85
N LEU A 175 3.25 -7.14 8.11
CA LEU A 175 3.78 -5.87 7.62
C LEU A 175 5.20 -5.62 8.13
N LYS A 176 6.15 -5.42 7.21
CA LYS A 176 7.57 -5.16 7.50
C LYS A 176 7.97 -3.72 7.25
N ILE A 177 7.38 -3.08 6.23
CA ILE A 177 7.69 -1.72 5.84
C ILE A 177 6.40 -0.93 5.71
N LEU A 178 6.29 0.15 6.47
CA LEU A 178 5.19 1.10 6.42
C LEU A 178 5.72 2.49 6.09
N SER A 179 5.20 3.09 5.01
CA SER A 179 5.44 4.49 4.67
C SER A 179 4.11 5.24 4.69
N ILE A 180 4.06 6.39 5.34
CA ILE A 180 2.90 7.27 5.40
C ILE A 180 3.32 8.63 4.85
N SER A 181 2.49 9.17 3.95
CA SER A 181 2.75 10.48 3.36
C SER A 181 1.46 11.28 3.20
N ASN A 182 1.56 12.58 3.46
CA ASN A 182 0.48 13.54 3.29
C ASN A 182 0.79 14.37 2.04
N LEU A 183 -0.02 14.24 0.99
CA LEU A 183 0.21 15.03 -0.23
C LEU A 183 -0.24 16.49 -0.12
N ARG A 184 -0.99 16.88 0.94
CA ARG A 184 -1.74 18.16 0.96
C ARG A 184 -1.71 18.98 2.24
N SER A 185 -0.85 18.74 3.23
CA SER A 185 -0.95 19.48 4.50
C SER A 185 -0.08 20.75 4.55
N PRO A 186 -0.72 21.93 4.66
CA PRO A 186 -0.18 22.97 5.54
C PRO A 186 -1.17 23.41 6.65
N PHE A 187 -2.38 22.85 6.75
CA PHE A 187 -3.46 23.48 7.54
C PHE A 187 -4.17 22.62 8.59
N TRP A 188 -3.75 21.38 8.85
CA TRP A 188 -4.35 20.63 9.96
C TRP A 188 -3.78 21.15 11.28
N ARG A 189 -4.57 21.94 12.02
CA ARG A 189 -4.23 22.32 13.39
C ARG A 189 -4.24 21.05 14.25
N PHE A 190 -3.20 20.90 15.07
CA PHE A 190 -3.10 19.80 16.05
C PHE A 190 -4.42 19.60 16.80
N ASP A 191 -5.07 20.69 17.20
CA ASP A 191 -6.28 20.70 18.05
C ASP A 191 -7.48 19.90 17.50
N GLU A 192 -7.61 19.73 16.18
CA GLU A 192 -8.75 18.98 15.59
C GLU A 192 -8.59 17.46 15.71
N ILE A 193 -7.35 16.97 15.86
CA ILE A 193 -7.05 15.52 15.93
C ILE A 193 -7.04 15.03 17.38
N TYR A 194 -6.69 15.88 18.35
CA TYR A 194 -6.64 15.52 19.78
C TYR A 194 -8.01 15.39 20.45
N LEU A 195 -9.10 15.78 19.80
CA LEU A 195 -10.39 15.91 20.47
C LEU A 195 -11.10 14.59 20.80
N ARG A 196 -10.68 13.40 20.34
CA ARG A 196 -11.39 12.14 20.67
C ARG A 196 -10.54 10.87 20.58
N ASP A 197 -9.59 10.65 21.48
CA ASP A 197 -9.05 9.31 21.76
C ASP A 197 -8.66 9.18 23.25
N LYS A 198 -9.49 9.73 24.15
CA LYS A 198 -9.40 9.44 25.60
C LYS A 198 -10.04 8.11 25.98
N ASP A 199 -10.60 7.39 25.02
CA ASP A 199 -11.21 6.09 25.25
C ASP A 199 -10.15 4.99 25.10
N LEU A 200 -10.12 4.11 26.10
CA LEU A 200 -9.25 2.96 26.32
C LEU A 200 -9.15 2.03 25.08
N CYS A 201 -8.43 2.45 24.05
CA CYS A 201 -8.14 1.59 22.93
C CYS A 201 -7.01 0.62 23.30
N SER A 202 -7.16 -0.65 22.91
CA SER A 202 -6.13 -1.67 23.06
C SER A 202 -4.86 -1.23 22.33
N ILE A 203 -3.70 -1.41 22.97
CA ILE A 203 -2.39 -1.19 22.33
C ILE A 203 -2.34 -2.00 21.03
N ILE A 204 -2.02 -1.34 19.92
CA ILE A 204 -1.88 -1.98 18.61
C ILE A 204 -0.47 -2.55 18.49
N GLU A 205 -0.34 -3.83 18.20
CA GLU A 205 0.97 -4.44 17.95
C GLU A 205 1.25 -4.59 16.46
N TYR A 206 2.42 -4.12 16.01
CA TYR A 206 2.97 -4.43 14.70
C TYR A 206 4.21 -5.31 14.86
N SER A 207 4.00 -6.60 15.12
CA SER A 207 5.05 -7.55 15.53
C SER A 207 6.19 -7.69 14.53
N HIS A 208 5.96 -7.37 13.25
CA HIS A 208 6.92 -7.55 12.17
C HIS A 208 7.42 -6.24 11.55
N LEU A 209 6.97 -5.08 12.03
CA LEU A 209 7.34 -3.80 11.42
C LEU A 209 8.81 -3.48 11.71
N ILE A 210 9.62 -3.47 10.64
CA ILE A 210 11.07 -3.25 10.70
C ILE A 210 11.42 -1.81 10.34
N PHE A 211 10.67 -1.23 9.39
CA PHE A 211 10.91 0.11 8.88
C PHE A 211 9.62 0.94 8.85
N LEU A 212 9.67 2.10 9.53
CA LEU A 212 8.63 3.12 9.51
C LEU A 212 9.16 4.40 8.84
N ASP A 213 8.49 4.86 7.79
CA ASP A 213 8.76 6.15 7.14
C ASP A 213 7.55 7.08 7.28
N VAL A 214 7.74 8.14 8.07
CA VAL A 214 6.72 9.13 8.42
C VAL A 214 7.23 10.56 8.20
N LYS A 215 8.28 10.77 7.41
CA LYS A 215 8.88 12.11 7.19
C LYS A 215 7.91 13.13 6.61
N ASN A 216 6.98 12.70 5.76
CA ASN A 216 6.04 13.60 5.09
C ASN A 216 4.63 13.42 5.65
N ALA A 217 4.52 12.91 6.86
CA ALA A 217 3.26 12.52 7.47
C ALA A 217 2.84 13.54 8.54
N ASN A 218 1.57 13.52 8.94
CA ASN A 218 1.14 14.33 10.09
C ASN A 218 1.89 13.88 11.37
N PRO A 219 2.38 14.80 12.21
CA PRO A 219 3.06 14.43 13.45
C PRO A 219 2.23 13.57 14.41
N TYR A 220 0.90 13.64 14.34
CA TYR A 220 0.01 12.73 15.07
C TYR A 220 0.31 11.26 14.78
N TYR A 221 0.70 10.90 13.55
CA TYR A 221 1.08 9.53 13.22
C TYR A 221 2.39 9.14 13.88
N ILE A 222 3.35 10.07 13.98
CA ILE A 222 4.59 9.84 14.71
C ILE A 222 4.28 9.55 16.18
N GLU A 223 3.44 10.37 16.82
CA GLU A 223 2.99 10.09 18.19
C GLU A 223 2.23 8.76 18.29
N HIS A 224 1.34 8.45 17.35
CA HIS A 224 0.59 7.19 17.35
C HIS A 224 1.52 5.97 17.37
N PHE A 225 2.53 5.95 16.49
CA PHE A 225 3.45 4.81 16.37
C PHE A 225 4.51 4.78 17.46
N LEU A 226 5.08 5.92 17.85
CA LEU A 226 6.19 5.93 18.82
C LEU A 226 5.70 5.84 20.27
N ASN A 227 4.46 6.22 20.59
CA ASN A 227 3.95 6.15 21.96
C ASN A 227 3.61 4.71 22.35
N GLU A 228 4.30 4.18 23.37
CA GLU A 228 4.15 2.80 23.85
C GLU A 228 2.75 2.49 24.43
N THR A 229 2.00 3.53 24.82
CA THR A 229 0.62 3.38 25.30
C THR A 229 -0.39 3.21 24.16
N LYS A 230 0.01 3.49 22.91
CA LYS A 230 -0.82 3.37 21.70
C LYS A 230 -0.39 2.20 20.82
N THR A 231 0.91 2.03 20.65
CA THR A 231 1.47 1.04 19.72
C THR A 231 2.66 0.31 20.33
N HIS A 232 2.80 -0.97 20.03
CA HIS A 232 3.97 -1.78 20.36
C HIS A 232 4.72 -2.17 19.07
N LEU A 233 6.01 -1.80 18.99
CA LEU A 233 6.86 -1.97 17.80
C LEU A 233 8.14 -2.79 18.09
N PRO A 234 8.02 -4.08 18.43
CA PRO A 234 9.16 -4.87 18.93
C PRO A 234 10.29 -5.08 17.90
N CYS A 235 9.99 -4.99 16.60
CA CYS A 235 10.96 -5.23 15.53
C CYS A 235 11.46 -3.94 14.84
N LEU A 236 11.06 -2.76 15.30
CA LEU A 236 11.42 -1.51 14.64
C LEU A 236 12.92 -1.27 14.75
N THR A 237 13.60 -1.21 13.60
CA THR A 237 15.06 -0.96 13.53
C THR A 237 15.41 0.23 12.67
N LYS A 238 14.49 0.70 11.82
CA LYS A 238 14.69 1.85 10.95
C LYS A 238 13.53 2.83 11.09
N LEU A 239 13.85 4.11 11.26
CA LEU A 239 12.88 5.20 11.34
C LEU A 239 13.31 6.33 10.41
N THR A 240 12.38 6.79 9.57
CA THR A 240 12.55 8.01 8.77
C THR A 240 11.50 9.02 9.20
N VAL A 241 11.94 10.20 9.67
CA VAL A 241 11.08 11.21 10.29
C VAL A 241 11.72 12.60 10.18
N LEU A 242 10.94 13.68 10.20
CA LEU A 242 11.51 15.02 10.32
C LEU A 242 11.96 15.29 11.77
N TYR A 243 13.13 15.91 11.92
CA TYR A 243 13.69 16.20 13.25
C TYR A 243 12.76 17.10 14.08
N GLU A 244 12.20 18.15 13.48
CA GLU A 244 11.30 19.08 14.18
C GLU A 244 10.02 18.39 14.65
N ASP A 245 9.44 17.51 13.82
CA ASP A 245 8.25 16.76 14.22
C ASP A 245 8.57 15.78 15.34
N LEU A 246 9.72 15.08 15.27
CA LEU A 246 10.18 14.18 16.33
C LEU A 246 10.41 14.95 17.65
N LYS A 247 11.05 16.11 17.58
CA LYS A 247 11.27 17.00 18.72
C LYS A 247 9.93 17.49 19.29
N GLN A 248 8.97 17.84 18.45
CA GLN A 248 7.64 18.27 18.89
C GLN A 248 6.89 17.15 19.62
N VAL A 249 6.79 15.96 19.02
CA VAL A 249 6.00 14.86 19.63
C VAL A 249 6.63 14.29 20.89
N THR A 250 7.95 14.42 21.04
CA THR A 250 8.68 14.01 22.25
C THR A 250 8.81 15.11 23.30
N GLU A 251 8.28 16.31 23.05
CA GLU A 251 8.44 17.52 23.88
C GLU A 251 9.91 17.87 24.17
N ASN A 252 10.73 17.91 23.12
CA ASN A 252 12.20 18.03 23.23
C ASN A 252 12.82 16.84 23.97
N PHE A 253 12.36 15.63 23.68
CA PHE A 253 12.91 14.39 24.25
C PHE A 253 12.77 14.32 25.79
N THR A 254 11.61 14.75 26.31
CA THR A 254 11.24 14.61 27.73
C THR A 254 10.10 13.62 27.97
N ARG A 255 9.33 13.24 26.95
CA ARG A 255 8.24 12.25 27.05
C ARG A 255 8.74 10.81 27.06
N GLU A 256 8.71 10.19 28.22
CA GLU A 256 9.24 8.84 28.46
C GLU A 256 8.48 7.74 27.70
N GLU A 257 7.18 7.95 27.41
CA GLU A 257 6.32 6.94 26.76
C GLU A 257 6.77 6.59 25.34
N MET A 258 7.60 7.43 24.70
CA MET A 258 8.10 7.16 23.35
C MET A 258 9.38 6.31 23.36
N ARG A 259 10.06 6.21 24.50
CA ARG A 259 11.43 5.67 24.55
C ARG A 259 11.50 4.19 24.20
N ARG A 260 10.51 3.38 24.59
CA ARG A 260 10.53 1.93 24.33
C ARG A 260 10.51 1.60 22.85
N ASN A 261 9.60 2.20 22.09
CA ASN A 261 9.52 1.96 20.64
C ASN A 261 10.71 2.57 19.89
N CYS A 262 11.32 3.64 20.41
CA CYS A 262 12.56 4.20 19.85
C CYS A 262 13.80 3.35 20.17
N GLY A 263 13.79 2.61 21.29
CA GLY A 263 14.94 1.90 21.83
C GLY A 263 15.56 0.84 20.91
N GLY A 264 14.74 0.23 20.04
CA GLY A 264 15.18 -0.77 19.05
C GLY A 264 15.76 -0.19 17.76
N VAL A 265 15.61 1.11 17.53
CA VAL A 265 15.98 1.76 16.26
C VAL A 265 17.51 1.89 16.15
N LYS A 266 18.05 1.31 15.08
CA LYS A 266 19.47 1.30 14.73
C LYS A 266 19.83 2.30 13.64
N GLN A 267 18.84 2.71 12.83
CA GLN A 267 19.00 3.68 11.75
C GLN A 267 17.91 4.74 11.85
N LEU A 268 18.30 5.97 12.13
CA LEU A 268 17.42 7.14 12.18
C LEU A 268 17.77 8.07 11.02
N PHE A 269 16.85 8.23 10.08
CA PHE A 269 16.99 9.17 8.97
C PHE A 269 16.19 10.42 9.28
N VAL A 270 16.89 11.52 9.58
CA VAL A 270 16.31 12.84 9.80
C VAL A 270 16.75 13.79 8.68
N GLU A 271 15.79 14.45 8.03
CA GLU A 271 16.09 15.46 7.01
C GLU A 271 16.56 16.75 7.70
N ARG A 272 17.64 17.36 7.19
CA ARG A 272 18.38 18.50 7.76
C ARG A 272 19.24 18.12 8.97
N SER A 273 20.46 17.67 8.68
CA SER A 273 21.50 17.37 9.65
C SER A 273 21.96 18.63 10.39
N ILE A 274 21.43 18.82 11.59
CA ILE A 274 22.10 19.55 12.65
C ILE A 274 22.54 18.45 13.63
N VAL A 275 23.83 18.43 13.97
CA VAL A 275 24.46 17.54 14.95
C VAL A 275 23.45 16.99 15.95
N CYS A 276 23.23 15.68 15.92
CA CYS A 276 22.31 15.00 16.84
C CYS A 276 22.71 15.32 18.29
N PRO A 277 21.86 16.01 19.06
CA PRO A 277 22.20 16.36 20.44
C PRO A 277 22.35 15.09 21.29
N GLU A 278 23.23 15.10 22.29
CA GLU A 278 23.51 13.91 23.12
C GLU A 278 22.25 13.29 23.77
N TYR A 279 21.24 14.11 24.09
CA TYR A 279 20.00 13.62 24.66
C TYR A 279 19.20 12.69 23.73
N ILE A 280 19.42 12.74 22.41
CA ILE A 280 18.73 11.88 21.45
C ILE A 280 19.05 10.40 21.70
N TYR A 281 20.27 10.10 22.17
CA TYR A 281 20.72 8.75 22.47
C TYR A 281 19.96 8.13 23.67
N ARG A 282 19.25 8.93 24.48
CA ARG A 282 18.35 8.40 25.52
C ARG A 282 17.11 7.71 24.94
N TYR A 283 16.71 8.10 23.73
CA TYR A 283 15.59 7.53 22.97
C TYR A 283 16.08 6.50 21.96
N PHE A 284 17.25 6.75 21.35
CA PHE A 284 17.82 5.93 20.30
C PHE A 284 19.23 5.43 20.69
N PRO A 285 19.35 4.55 21.70
CA PRO A 285 20.63 4.11 22.25
C PRO A 285 21.44 3.22 21.30
N LEU A 286 20.82 2.69 20.24
CA LEU A 286 21.46 1.80 19.26
C LEU A 286 21.92 2.51 17.98
N LEU A 287 21.83 3.84 17.90
CA LEU A 287 22.39 4.58 16.77
C LEU A 287 23.91 4.44 16.78
N SER A 288 24.47 4.02 15.65
CA SER A 288 25.91 4.07 15.45
C SER A 288 26.32 5.53 15.24
N VAL A 289 27.32 5.97 16.01
CA VAL A 289 28.04 7.23 15.79
C VAL A 289 28.93 7.10 14.57
#